data_AF-A0A4Y6GS02-F1
#
_entry.id   AF-A0A4Y6GS02-F1
#
_cell.length_a   1.000
_cell.length_b   1.000
_cell.length_c   1.000
_cell.angle_alpha   90.00
_cell.angle_beta   90.00
_cell.angle_gamma   90.00
#
_symmetry.space_group_name_H-M   'P 1'
#
loop_
_entity.id
_entity.type
_entity.pdbx_description
1 polymer ?
#
loop_
_entity_poly.entity_id
_entity_poly.type
_entity_poly.pdbx_seq_one_letter_code
_entity_poly.pdbx_strand_id
1 'polypeptide(L)'
;FDVHPAVHKWRRSPKTNYGLSIRMSTASRMPVSVQPHHHIRLKREANMEHGDWHNSRPLLITYSDDGKGAPISSRKRRSPKNRRDRGKKKGRRSRKTQRRRKASLECRRHPMYVSFSEVGWMEWIVAPSGYQAHFCEGKCLFPISDYLNTTNHAIVQTRLIRMPNKMRG
;
A
#
# COMPACT_ATOMS: atom_id res chain seq x y z
N PHE A 1 17.09 16.52 -4.63
CA PHE A 1 18.01 16.24 -5.76
C PHE A 1 17.51 15.03 -6.50
N ASP A 2 17.30 15.13 -7.81
CA ASP A 2 16.89 13.97 -8.61
C ASP A 2 18.13 13.16 -9.01
N VAL A 3 18.20 11.93 -8.53
CA VAL A 3 19.27 10.96 -8.82
C VAL A 3 18.79 9.83 -9.74
N HIS A 4 17.54 9.91 -10.23
CA HIS A 4 16.93 8.91 -11.08
C HIS A 4 17.75 8.59 -12.35
N PRO A 5 18.34 9.57 -13.08
CA PRO A 5 19.15 9.27 -14.26
C PRO A 5 20.41 8.44 -13.94
N ALA A 6 21.05 8.70 -12.80
CA ALA A 6 22.22 7.95 -12.34
C ALA A 6 21.85 6.51 -12.00
N VAL A 7 20.74 6.31 -11.27
CA VAL A 7 20.20 4.97 -10.94
C VAL A 7 19.85 4.20 -12.22
N HIS A 8 19.24 4.85 -13.21
CA HIS A 8 18.92 4.23 -14.50
C HIS A 8 20.18 3.80 -15.26
N LYS A 9 21.24 4.63 -15.25
CA LYS A 9 22.53 4.29 -15.86
C LYS A 9 23.19 3.09 -15.17
N TRP A 10 23.22 3.06 -13.85
CA TRP A 10 23.77 1.93 -13.10
C TRP A 10 22.99 0.63 -13.32
N ARG A 11 21.65 0.70 -13.45
CA ARG A 11 20.82 -0.46 -13.75
C ARG A 11 21.09 -1.03 -15.14
N ARG A 12 21.34 -0.17 -16.14
CA ARG A 12 21.70 -0.60 -17.51
C ARG A 12 23.12 -1.15 -17.60
N SER A 13 24.03 -0.67 -16.77
CA SER A 13 25.45 -1.02 -16.79
C SER A 13 25.96 -1.36 -15.39
N PRO A 14 25.60 -2.55 -14.85
CA PRO A 14 25.88 -2.91 -13.46
C PRO A 14 27.37 -3.10 -13.17
N LYS A 15 28.21 -3.23 -14.20
CA LYS A 15 29.67 -3.40 -14.06
C LYS A 15 30.41 -2.09 -13.76
N THR A 16 29.77 -0.93 -13.90
CA THR A 16 30.42 0.38 -13.76
C THR A 16 29.63 1.29 -12.82
N ASN A 17 30.28 1.80 -11.78
CA ASN A 17 29.70 2.79 -10.87
C ASN A 17 30.65 3.99 -10.73
N TYR A 18 30.16 5.18 -11.07
CA TYR A 18 30.91 6.44 -11.01
C TYR A 18 30.68 7.22 -9.70
N GLY A 19 29.77 6.74 -8.84
CA GLY A 19 29.37 7.41 -7.60
C GLY A 19 28.56 8.68 -7.84
N LEU A 20 28.28 9.40 -6.74
CA LEU A 20 27.68 10.74 -6.75
C LEU A 20 28.68 11.70 -6.10
N SER A 21 28.90 12.86 -6.72
CA SER A 21 29.70 13.95 -6.15
C SER A 21 28.76 15.08 -5.76
N ILE A 22 28.92 15.58 -4.53
CA ILE A 22 28.12 16.68 -3.98
C ILE A 22 29.06 17.86 -3.78
N ARG A 23 28.71 19.00 -4.36
CA ARG A 23 29.41 20.27 -4.16
C ARG A 23 28.45 21.27 -3.55
N MET A 24 28.85 21.89 -2.44
CA MET A 24 28.12 22.98 -1.81
C MET A 24 28.72 24.31 -2.28
N SER A 25 27.87 25.24 -2.73
CA SER A 25 28.25 26.62 -3.04
C SER A 25 27.43 27.57 -2.19
N THR A 26 28.07 28.56 -1.57
CA THR A 26 27.36 29.61 -0.82
C THR A 26 26.72 30.62 -1.77
N ALA A 27 25.59 31.22 -1.39
CA ALA A 27 24.90 32.25 -2.17
C ALA A 27 25.60 33.61 -2.11
N SER A 28 26.49 33.79 -1.13
CA SER A 28 27.29 35.01 -1.02
C SER A 28 28.33 35.06 -2.15
N ARG A 29 28.38 36.16 -2.90
CA ARG A 29 29.37 36.39 -3.97
C ARG A 29 30.81 36.51 -3.45
N MET A 30 31.01 36.46 -2.14
CA MET A 30 32.34 36.40 -1.55
C MET A 30 32.91 34.99 -1.77
N PRO A 31 34.06 34.86 -2.46
CA PRO A 31 34.69 33.57 -2.63
C PRO A 31 35.11 33.05 -1.25
N VAL A 32 34.38 32.05 -0.74
CA VAL A 32 34.89 31.23 0.35
C VAL A 32 36.14 30.55 -0.22
N SER A 33 37.31 30.85 0.34
CA SER A 33 38.57 30.21 -0.03
C SER A 33 38.50 28.73 0.39
N VAL A 34 37.90 27.92 -0.47
CA VAL A 34 37.94 26.46 -0.34
C VAL A 34 39.29 26.05 -0.92
N GLN A 35 40.22 25.67 -0.04
CA GLN A 35 41.51 25.09 -0.42
C GLN A 35 41.32 24.09 -1.58
N PRO A 36 42.13 24.13 -2.66
CA PRO A 36 41.81 23.42 -3.91
C PRO A 36 41.75 21.88 -3.81
N HIS A 37 42.14 21.27 -2.69
CA HIS A 37 42.27 19.82 -2.61
C HIS A 37 41.84 19.24 -1.25
N HIS A 38 40.60 18.76 -1.18
CA HIS A 38 40.31 17.36 -0.80
C HIS A 38 38.83 17.09 -1.05
N HIS A 39 38.51 16.24 -2.03
CA HIS A 39 37.17 15.64 -2.04
C HIS A 39 37.09 14.73 -0.82
N ILE A 40 36.20 15.02 0.13
CA ILE A 40 36.00 14.14 1.29
C ILE A 40 35.19 12.93 0.79
N ARG A 41 35.85 11.77 0.70
CA ARG A 41 35.15 10.51 0.44
C ARG A 41 34.68 9.95 1.77
N LEU A 42 33.38 10.06 2.03
CA LEU A 42 32.75 9.38 3.17
C LEU A 42 32.97 7.86 3.03
N LYS A 43 33.70 7.28 3.98
CA LYS A 43 33.92 5.85 4.14
C LYS A 43 33.73 5.51 5.62
N ARG A 44 33.31 4.28 5.89
CA ARG A 44 33.33 3.75 7.25
C ARG A 44 34.78 3.61 7.72
N GLU A 45 35.09 4.10 8.91
CA GLU A 45 36.40 3.87 9.54
C GLU A 45 36.51 2.42 10.03
N ALA A 46 37.72 1.86 10.04
CA ALA A 46 37.94 0.45 10.36
C ALA A 46 37.56 0.08 11.80
N ASN A 47 37.67 1.03 12.72
CA ASN A 47 37.42 0.92 14.16
C ASN A 47 36.02 1.40 14.59
N MET A 48 35.19 1.90 13.67
CA MET A 48 33.85 2.40 13.99
C MET A 48 32.87 1.24 14.23
N GLU A 49 32.11 1.30 15.32
CA GLU A 49 31.08 0.33 15.63
C GLU A 49 29.96 0.34 14.57
N HIS A 50 29.32 -0.80 14.36
CA HIS A 50 28.33 -0.94 13.28
C HIS A 50 27.09 -0.05 13.49
N GLY A 51 26.69 0.18 14.74
CA GLY A 51 25.55 1.03 15.11
C GLY A 51 25.78 2.50 14.77
N ASP A 52 26.95 3.04 15.09
CA ASP A 52 27.28 4.45 14.86
C ASP A 52 27.38 4.79 13.37
N TRP A 53 27.96 3.89 12.58
CA TRP A 53 28.00 4.03 11.12
C TRP A 53 26.60 3.95 10.49
N HIS A 54 25.70 3.14 11.04
CA HIS A 54 24.35 2.99 10.51
C HIS A 54 23.58 4.32 10.50
N ASN A 55 23.80 5.18 11.50
CA ASN A 55 23.14 6.47 11.64
C ASN A 55 23.77 7.57 10.78
N SER A 56 25.05 7.44 10.44
CA SER A 56 25.81 8.48 9.73
C SER A 56 26.03 8.20 8.23
N ARG A 57 25.70 6.98 7.77
CA ARG A 57 25.91 6.59 6.37
C ARG A 57 24.94 7.30 5.42
N PRO A 58 25.42 7.80 4.27
CA PRO A 58 24.53 8.28 3.22
C PRO A 58 23.71 7.11 2.65
N LEU A 59 22.39 7.31 2.50
CA LEU A 59 21.46 6.32 1.97
C LEU A 59 20.85 6.79 0.65
N LEU A 60 20.84 5.88 -0.33
CA LEU A 60 20.09 6.04 -1.56
C LEU A 60 18.86 5.14 -1.50
N ILE A 61 17.67 5.74 -1.46
CA ILE A 61 16.40 5.02 -1.46
C ILE A 61 15.82 5.08 -2.88
N THR A 62 15.53 3.91 -3.46
CA THR A 62 14.92 3.80 -4.78
C THR A 62 13.60 3.05 -4.69
N TYR A 63 12.54 3.60 -5.27
CA TYR A 63 11.28 2.90 -5.47
C TYR A 63 11.28 2.31 -6.88
N SER A 64 11.11 1.00 -6.99
CA SER A 64 11.03 0.28 -8.26
C SER A 64 9.82 -0.64 -8.26
N ASP A 65 9.11 -0.66 -9.38
CA ASP A 65 8.07 -1.64 -9.66
C ASP A 65 8.70 -2.76 -10.50
N ASP A 66 8.59 -4.00 -10.01
CA ASP A 66 9.08 -5.19 -10.72
C ASP A 66 8.08 -5.71 -11.75
N GLY A 67 6.90 -5.08 -11.86
CA GLY A 67 5.80 -5.46 -12.74
C GLY A 67 5.18 -6.81 -12.39
N LYS A 68 5.62 -7.45 -11.30
CA LYS A 68 5.10 -8.73 -10.79
C LYS A 68 4.05 -8.53 -9.73
N GLY A 69 3.88 -7.29 -9.24
CA GLY A 69 2.67 -6.87 -8.56
C GLY A 69 1.47 -7.08 -9.49
N ALA A 70 0.74 -8.19 -9.31
CA ALA A 70 -0.53 -8.38 -9.99
C ALA A 70 -1.37 -7.11 -9.73
N PRO A 71 -1.94 -6.45 -10.76
CA PRO A 71 -2.85 -5.36 -10.50
C PRO A 71 -3.92 -5.91 -9.57
N ILE A 72 -4.04 -5.34 -8.36
CA ILE A 72 -5.02 -5.70 -7.31
C ILE A 72 -6.47 -5.68 -7.84
N SER A 73 -6.66 -5.21 -9.06
CA SER A 73 -7.90 -5.26 -9.78
C SER A 73 -7.63 -5.52 -11.28
N SER A 74 -7.42 -6.78 -11.66
CA SER A 74 -8.04 -7.25 -12.92
C SER A 74 -9.55 -7.30 -12.68
N ARG A 75 -10.18 -6.12 -12.64
CA ARG A 75 -11.62 -5.96 -12.75
C ARG A 75 -12.00 -6.64 -14.05
N LYS A 76 -12.39 -7.91 -14.00
CA LYS A 76 -13.22 -8.53 -15.04
C LYS A 76 -14.41 -7.59 -15.17
N ARG A 77 -14.38 -6.73 -16.20
CA ARG A 77 -15.53 -5.94 -16.62
C ARG A 77 -16.62 -6.97 -16.80
N ARG A 78 -17.61 -6.99 -15.90
CA ARG A 78 -18.78 -7.86 -16.05
C ARG A 78 -19.51 -7.31 -17.26
N SER A 79 -19.25 -7.88 -18.43
CA SER A 79 -20.04 -7.61 -19.62
C SER A 79 -21.51 -7.88 -19.28
N PRO A 80 -22.43 -6.95 -19.60
CA PRO A 80 -23.84 -7.14 -19.33
C PRO A 80 -24.33 -8.28 -20.24
N LYS A 81 -24.47 -9.48 -19.67
CA LYS A 81 -25.05 -10.62 -20.37
C LYS A 81 -26.53 -10.30 -20.62
N ASN A 82 -26.86 -9.94 -21.85
CA ASN A 82 -28.23 -9.73 -22.32
C ASN A 82 -29.09 -10.94 -21.94
N ARG A 83 -30.01 -10.75 -20.99
CA ARG A 83 -30.96 -11.77 -20.54
C ARG A 83 -32.18 -11.77 -21.44
N ARG A 84 -32.08 -12.43 -22.59
CA ARG A 84 -33.27 -13.03 -23.22
C ARG A 84 -33.31 -14.49 -22.78
N ASP A 85 -33.94 -14.73 -21.64
CA ASP A 85 -34.53 -16.05 -21.38
C ASP A 85 -35.76 -15.89 -20.49
N ARG A 86 -36.93 -15.93 -21.14
CA ARG A 86 -38.26 -15.98 -20.55
C ARG A 86 -38.54 -17.44 -20.21
N GLY A 87 -38.35 -17.83 -18.95
CA GLY A 87 -38.80 -19.15 -18.49
C GLY A 87 -38.74 -19.31 -16.97
N LYS A 88 -39.87 -19.70 -16.37
CA LYS A 88 -40.05 -20.20 -14.98
C LYS A 88 -39.93 -19.16 -13.84
N LYS A 89 -40.99 -18.34 -13.70
CA LYS A 89 -41.31 -17.57 -12.47
C LYS A 89 -42.32 -18.36 -11.60
N LYS A 90 -41.87 -19.19 -10.66
CA LYS A 90 -42.69 -19.56 -9.48
C LYS A 90 -41.92 -20.04 -8.22
N GLY A 91 -40.58 -20.13 -8.24
CA GLY A 91 -39.77 -20.48 -7.06
C GLY A 91 -38.71 -19.46 -6.60
N ARG A 92 -38.64 -18.27 -7.23
CA ARG A 92 -37.51 -17.32 -7.05
C ARG A 92 -37.68 -16.29 -5.93
N ARG A 93 -38.89 -16.08 -5.39
CA ARG A 93 -39.12 -15.07 -4.34
C ARG A 93 -38.51 -15.50 -2.99
N SER A 94 -38.71 -16.76 -2.57
CA SER A 94 -38.19 -17.29 -1.29
C SER A 94 -36.65 -17.32 -1.21
N ARG A 95 -35.95 -17.82 -2.26
CA ARG A 95 -34.48 -17.85 -2.31
C ARG A 95 -33.83 -16.45 -2.29
N LYS A 96 -34.50 -15.42 -2.82
CA LYS A 96 -33.97 -14.05 -2.85
C LYS A 96 -34.04 -13.39 -1.46
N THR A 97 -35.09 -13.69 -0.70
CA THR A 97 -35.26 -13.22 0.69
C THR A 97 -34.26 -13.90 1.63
N GLN A 98 -34.03 -15.21 1.48
CA GLN A 98 -32.99 -15.92 2.25
C GLN A 98 -31.57 -15.47 1.92
N ARG A 99 -31.23 -15.25 0.64
CA ARG A 99 -29.92 -14.68 0.26
C ARG A 99 -29.69 -13.28 0.85
N ARG A 100 -30.72 -12.44 0.90
CA ARG A 100 -30.63 -11.11 1.54
C ARG A 100 -30.42 -11.21 3.05
N ARG A 101 -31.11 -12.14 3.74
CA ARG A 101 -30.90 -12.40 5.17
C ARG A 101 -29.50 -12.96 5.47
N LYS A 102 -28.99 -13.89 4.65
CA LYS A 102 -27.64 -14.46 4.80
C LYS A 102 -26.53 -13.43 4.52
N ALA A 103 -26.73 -12.57 3.51
CA ALA A 103 -25.83 -11.45 3.21
C ALA A 103 -25.86 -10.31 4.26
N SER A 104 -26.83 -10.31 5.18
CA SER A 104 -26.91 -9.37 6.29
C SER A 104 -26.11 -9.84 7.52
N LEU A 105 -25.76 -11.13 7.58
CA LEU A 105 -25.03 -11.72 8.71
C LEU A 105 -23.52 -11.81 8.45
N GLU A 106 -23.09 -11.75 7.19
CA GLU A 106 -21.70 -11.94 6.78
C GLU A 106 -20.97 -10.60 6.71
N CYS A 107 -19.72 -10.57 7.18
CA CYS A 107 -18.89 -9.36 7.21
C CYS A 107 -18.70 -8.79 5.80
N ARG A 108 -19.11 -7.55 5.55
CA ARG A 108 -18.93 -6.91 4.24
C ARG A 108 -18.67 -5.42 4.38
N ARG A 109 -18.11 -4.84 3.32
CA ARG A 109 -17.93 -3.40 3.20
C ARG A 109 -19.25 -2.72 2.84
N HIS A 110 -19.68 -1.76 3.65
CA HIS A 110 -20.87 -0.94 3.45
C HIS A 110 -20.46 0.47 3.04
N PRO A 111 -21.26 1.15 2.18
CA PRO A 111 -21.04 2.54 1.83
C PRO A 111 -21.27 3.45 3.05
N MET A 112 -20.38 4.41 3.24
CA MET A 112 -20.52 5.47 4.21
C MET A 112 -19.81 6.69 3.64
N TYR A 113 -20.57 7.77 3.45
CA TYR A 113 -20.04 9.05 3.06
C TYR A 113 -19.84 9.89 4.32
N VAL A 114 -18.69 10.54 4.41
CA VAL A 114 -18.38 11.49 5.47
C VAL A 114 -18.39 12.87 4.84
N SER A 115 -19.34 13.72 5.25
CA SER A 115 -19.36 15.12 4.90
C SER A 115 -18.55 15.93 5.92
N PHE A 116 -17.59 16.73 5.48
CA PHE A 116 -16.80 17.54 6.41
C PHE A 116 -17.60 18.70 7.00
N SER A 117 -18.72 19.10 6.38
CA SER A 117 -19.68 20.02 7.00
C SER A 117 -20.38 19.42 8.22
N GLU A 118 -20.80 18.15 8.12
CA GLU A 118 -21.52 17.46 9.20
C GLU A 118 -20.61 17.13 10.39
N VAL A 119 -19.32 16.89 10.14
CA VAL A 119 -18.32 16.64 11.18
C VAL A 119 -17.73 17.94 11.75
N GLY A 120 -18.00 19.09 11.15
CA GLY A 120 -17.45 20.39 11.58
C GLY A 120 -15.96 20.58 11.22
N TRP A 121 -15.50 19.97 10.13
CA TRP A 121 -14.11 19.98 9.68
C TRP A 121 -13.83 20.91 8.50
N MET A 122 -14.82 21.69 8.04
CA MET A 122 -14.61 22.61 6.92
C MET A 122 -13.59 23.73 7.20
N GLU A 123 -13.32 24.03 8.47
CA GLU A 123 -12.34 25.07 8.84
C GLU A 123 -10.89 24.66 8.51
N TRP A 124 -10.57 23.36 8.54
CA TRP A 124 -9.20 22.88 8.28
C TRP A 124 -9.07 22.04 7.01
N ILE A 125 -10.17 21.44 6.51
CA ILE A 125 -10.20 20.74 5.22
C ILE A 125 -10.89 21.62 4.18
N VAL A 126 -10.08 22.25 3.32
CA VAL A 126 -10.57 23.16 2.27
C VAL A 126 -11.20 22.41 1.09
N ALA A 127 -10.71 21.20 0.76
CA ALA A 127 -11.28 20.33 -0.26
C ALA A 127 -10.77 18.89 -0.08
N PRO A 128 -11.51 17.85 -0.50
CA PRO A 128 -12.89 17.85 -1.03
C PRO A 128 -13.93 18.17 0.07
N SER A 129 -15.22 18.32 -0.27
CA SER A 129 -16.29 18.55 0.73
C SER A 129 -16.63 17.33 1.59
N GLY A 130 -16.13 16.16 1.19
CA GLY A 130 -16.30 14.90 1.89
C GLY A 130 -15.70 13.73 1.11
N TYR A 131 -15.79 12.53 1.66
CA TYR A 131 -15.26 11.33 1.02
C TYR A 131 -16.05 10.06 1.38
N GLN A 132 -15.92 9.04 0.52
CA GLN A 132 -16.48 7.71 0.79
C GLN A 132 -15.52 6.94 1.71
N ALA A 133 -15.75 7.01 3.02
CA ALA A 133 -14.97 6.29 4.02
C ALA A 133 -15.20 4.78 3.94
N HIS A 134 -16.47 4.38 3.75
CA HIS A 134 -16.93 3.00 3.91
C HIS A 134 -16.66 2.43 5.31
N PHE A 135 -17.34 1.35 5.68
CA PHE A 135 -17.02 0.59 6.91
C PHE A 135 -17.33 -0.89 6.73
N CYS A 136 -16.74 -1.75 7.55
CA CYS A 136 -17.00 -3.18 7.53
C CYS A 136 -17.90 -3.58 8.70
N GLU A 137 -18.97 -4.33 8.41
CA GLU A 137 -19.89 -4.83 9.44
C GLU A 137 -20.41 -6.22 9.05
N GLY A 138 -20.59 -7.08 10.06
CA GLY A 138 -21.09 -8.44 9.96
C GLY A 138 -20.13 -9.46 10.58
N LYS A 139 -20.50 -10.75 10.57
CA LYS A 139 -19.68 -11.83 11.12
C LYS A 139 -18.81 -12.47 10.03
N CYS A 140 -17.51 -12.62 10.29
CA CYS A 140 -16.64 -13.47 9.48
C CYS A 140 -16.88 -14.93 9.90
N LEU A 141 -17.55 -15.71 9.05
CA LEU A 141 -17.70 -17.16 9.25
C LEU A 141 -16.41 -17.86 8.81
N PHE A 142 -16.09 -19.00 9.42
CA PHE A 142 -14.98 -19.85 8.98
C PHE A 142 -15.53 -21.03 8.16
N PRO A 143 -14.95 -21.36 7.00
CA PRO A 143 -13.84 -20.68 6.32
C PRO A 143 -14.24 -19.29 5.79
N ILE A 144 -13.29 -18.35 5.81
CA ILE A 144 -13.53 -16.97 5.36
C ILE A 144 -13.90 -17.00 3.87
N SER A 145 -14.96 -16.27 3.51
CA SER A 145 -15.52 -16.26 2.16
C SER A 145 -14.62 -15.55 1.15
N ASP A 146 -14.53 -16.09 -0.07
CA ASP A 146 -13.62 -15.62 -1.12
C ASP A 146 -13.81 -14.15 -1.52
N TYR A 147 -15.01 -13.58 -1.35
CA TYR A 147 -15.26 -12.18 -1.72
C TYR A 147 -14.50 -11.17 -0.85
N LEU A 148 -13.98 -11.60 0.29
CA LEU A 148 -13.21 -10.76 1.20
C LEU A 148 -11.76 -10.57 0.74
N ASN A 149 -11.32 -11.28 -0.32
CA ASN A 149 -9.94 -11.21 -0.85
C ASN A 149 -8.89 -11.31 0.27
N THR A 150 -9.12 -12.21 1.22
CA THR A 150 -8.37 -12.31 2.47
C THR A 150 -6.94 -12.76 2.21
N THR A 151 -5.95 -12.13 2.86
CA THR A 151 -4.55 -12.57 2.76
C THR A 151 -4.34 -13.90 3.50
N ASN A 152 -3.32 -14.67 3.07
CA ASN A 152 -2.92 -15.90 3.77
C ASN A 152 -2.65 -15.64 5.26
N HIS A 153 -2.05 -14.50 5.59
CA HIS A 153 -1.83 -14.06 6.97
C HIS A 153 -3.14 -14.00 7.77
N ALA A 154 -4.18 -13.34 7.23
CA ALA A 154 -5.46 -13.23 7.91
C ALA A 154 -6.21 -14.57 8.01
N ILE A 155 -6.03 -15.48 7.05
CA ILE A 155 -6.57 -16.86 7.11
C ILE A 155 -5.91 -17.65 8.26
N VAL A 156 -4.57 -17.62 8.35
CA VAL A 156 -3.81 -18.31 9.40
C VAL A 156 -4.13 -17.74 10.78
N GLN A 157 -4.14 -16.40 10.92
CA GLN A 157 -4.51 -15.74 12.17
C GLN A 157 -5.92 -16.13 12.63
N THR A 158 -6.89 -16.14 11.71
CA THR A 158 -8.27 -16.52 12.04
C THR A 158 -8.35 -17.97 12.51
N ARG A 159 -7.59 -18.88 11.90
CA ARG A 159 -7.50 -20.28 12.35
C ARG A 159 -6.92 -20.35 13.77
N LEU A 160 -5.79 -19.68 14.04
CA LEU A 160 -5.15 -19.70 15.36
C LEU A 160 -6.02 -19.09 16.47
N ILE A 161 -6.68 -17.95 16.18
CA ILE A 161 -7.53 -17.23 17.15
C ILE A 161 -8.81 -18.03 17.46
N ARG A 162 -9.31 -18.83 16.51
CA ARG A 162 -10.55 -19.60 16.66
C ARG A 162 -10.34 -21.06 17.03
N MET A 163 -9.10 -21.54 17.11
CA MET A 163 -8.80 -22.88 17.58
C MET A 163 -9.14 -22.97 19.08
N PRO A 164 -10.00 -23.90 19.51
CA PRO A 164 -10.27 -24.11 20.93
C PRO A 164 -8.99 -24.53 21.63
N ASN A 165 -8.77 -24.02 22.85
CA ASN A 165 -7.55 -24.21 23.65
C ASN A 165 -7.15 -25.68 23.88
N LYS A 166 -8.03 -26.63 23.57
CA LYS A 166 -7.82 -28.07 23.73
C LYS A 166 -6.88 -28.70 22.68
N MET A 167 -6.38 -27.93 21.70
CA MET A 167 -5.37 -28.36 20.71
C MET A 167 -4.13 -27.46 20.68
N ARG A 168 -3.86 -26.72 21.76
CA ARG A 168 -2.53 -26.13 22.02
C ARG A 168 -1.79 -27.07 22.97
N GLY A 169 -1.39 -28.23 22.42
CA GLY A 169 -0.41 -29.11 23.06
C GLY A 169 1.00 -28.56 22.82
#